data_AF-A0A7C3QUJ7-F1
#
_entry.id   AF-A0A7C3QUJ7-F1
#
_cell.length_a   1.000
_cell.length_b   1.000
_cell.length_c   1.000
_cell.angle_alpha   90.00
_cell.angle_beta   90.00
_cell.angle_gamma   90.00
#
_symmetry.space_group_name_H-M   'P 1'
#
loop_
_entity.id
_entity.type
_entity.pdbx_description
1 polymer ?
#
loop_
_entity_poly.entity_id
_entity_poly.type
_entity_poly.pdbx_seq_one_letter_code
_entity_poly.pdbx_strand_id
1 'polypeptide(L)'
;MKVGLSFKGLRREHIVTLASLIVLLASAIVGSYLRVYPIFNALEAGYGPMLNELDPYSEYWTAEKLLEKGLSYFFSLDRYNEETHIFWYPWGRNLVRSSLPLTPMFSVVTYHLAHLFSPGLTLYEWMVYVPVIFFIFSLIGIYLTTRELWGDIPAAISSVVAAIIFNSRQLAGFTVKYSAGLGFIFLATYFHVRTWKRRSYVDALLCGIFTSLTAAGWAGFNLLLAAIFLQVVLQPLITKVTKEDLILWGFETLPLALTIAILPFYGPLYLIISVGILIPLGFAVIGIALFLEYVSTRRVVKLKYPLLTKWRVIYFLLIVLIGVGGLLGLTTGVLHLKGKGLAAMGLGEMTHVLVGTVQEYASASAQNFIWSSGAPFIISLLMLVYFAYRAFIKRSVLDLFIGLMVLLATYATTNVSYFFPYLNCVIAISQGSFIALLVPYLSRKKDLVLALLSASLMIAYLFTTLLQGVTVWVPAYRAQTPMILDSGLGVGKNVPAWLDTLEWIRNNTPKDSVIISWWDYGYWL
;
A
#
# COMPACT_ATOMS: atom_id res chain seq x y z
N MET A 1 43.50 -16.68 -28.07
CA MET A 1 43.18 -16.38 -26.67
C MET A 1 41.66 -16.51 -26.48
N LYS A 2 41.16 -17.72 -26.21
CA LYS A 2 39.73 -17.98 -25.96
C LYS A 2 39.50 -17.76 -24.47
N VAL A 3 38.88 -16.64 -24.10
CA VAL A 3 38.40 -16.42 -22.73
C VAL A 3 37.14 -17.27 -22.56
N GLY A 4 37.33 -18.54 -22.20
CA GLY A 4 36.25 -19.39 -21.74
C GLY A 4 35.86 -18.96 -20.33
N LEU A 5 34.73 -18.26 -20.19
CA LEU A 5 34.07 -18.07 -18.90
C LEU A 5 33.59 -19.44 -18.41
N SER A 6 34.44 -20.12 -17.64
CA SER A 6 34.14 -21.39 -16.99
C SER A 6 33.17 -21.13 -15.84
N PHE A 7 31.89 -21.42 -16.04
CA PHE A 7 30.86 -21.47 -14.98
C PHE A 7 30.97 -22.73 -14.09
N LYS A 8 32.14 -23.40 -14.05
CA LYS A 8 32.40 -24.53 -13.12
C LYS A 8 32.73 -24.00 -11.73
N GLY A 9 31.71 -23.55 -11.00
CA GLY A 9 31.89 -23.12 -9.60
C GLY A 9 30.65 -22.52 -8.93
N LEU A 10 29.64 -22.11 -9.69
CA LEU A 10 28.42 -21.57 -9.12
C LEU A 10 27.52 -22.70 -8.59
N ARG A 11 27.39 -22.79 -7.26
CA ARG A 11 26.38 -23.63 -6.61
C ARG A 11 25.00 -23.28 -7.20
N ARG A 12 24.16 -24.30 -7.47
CA ARG A 12 22.82 -24.18 -8.06
C ARG A 12 21.97 -23.06 -7.43
N GLU A 13 22.11 -22.84 -6.13
CA GLU A 13 21.43 -21.77 -5.38
C GLU A 13 21.78 -20.37 -5.91
N HIS A 14 23.06 -20.08 -6.17
CA HIS A 14 23.49 -18.79 -6.71
C HIS A 14 22.92 -18.54 -8.12
N ILE A 15 22.78 -19.59 -8.92
CA ILE A 15 22.19 -19.49 -10.27
C ILE A 15 20.70 -19.12 -10.15
N VAL A 16 19.97 -19.75 -9.23
CA VAL A 16 18.54 -19.47 -9.00
C VAL A 16 18.35 -18.04 -8.45
N THR A 17 19.20 -17.62 -7.51
CA THR A 17 19.19 -16.25 -7.01
C THR A 17 19.51 -15.24 -8.11
N LEU A 18 20.53 -15.49 -8.95
CA LEU A 18 20.87 -14.60 -10.05
C LEU A 18 19.72 -14.51 -11.06
N ALA A 19 19.11 -15.65 -11.41
CA ALA A 19 17.95 -15.68 -12.30
C ALA A 19 16.76 -14.91 -11.71
N SER A 20 16.47 -15.04 -10.41
CA SER A 20 15.37 -14.32 -9.78
C SER A 20 15.61 -12.81 -9.75
N LEU A 21 16.86 -12.37 -9.56
CA LEU A 21 17.25 -10.95 -9.64
C LEU A 21 17.16 -10.40 -11.06
N ILE A 22 17.52 -11.19 -12.09
CA ILE A 22 17.32 -10.82 -13.50
C ILE A 22 15.82 -10.64 -13.79
N VAL A 23 14.97 -11.55 -13.30
CA VAL A 23 13.51 -11.43 -13.46
C VAL A 23 12.98 -10.20 -12.73
N LEU A 24 13.48 -9.88 -11.53
CA LEU A 24 13.13 -8.63 -10.84
C LEU A 24 13.50 -7.40 -11.68
N LEU A 25 14.72 -7.36 -12.24
CA LEU A 25 15.16 -6.25 -13.07
C LEU A 25 14.30 -6.12 -14.34
N ALA A 26 14.01 -7.22 -15.02
CA ALA A 26 13.10 -7.23 -16.16
C ALA A 26 11.68 -6.77 -15.78
N SER A 27 11.19 -7.19 -14.61
CA SER A 27 9.90 -6.77 -14.06
C SER A 27 9.87 -5.26 -13.78
N ALA A 28 10.98 -4.70 -13.26
CA ALA A 28 11.10 -3.27 -13.02
C ALA A 28 11.08 -2.47 -14.33
N ILE A 29 11.80 -2.94 -15.36
CA ILE A 29 11.83 -2.29 -16.68
C ILE A 29 10.45 -2.35 -17.33
N VAL A 30 9.85 -3.54 -17.45
CA VAL A 30 8.54 -3.73 -18.09
C VAL A 30 7.45 -2.99 -17.32
N GLY A 31 7.41 -3.12 -15.99
CA GLY A 31 6.39 -2.46 -15.17
C GLY A 31 6.50 -0.95 -15.19
N SER A 32 7.72 -0.39 -15.29
CA SER A 32 7.93 1.05 -15.46
C SER A 32 7.50 1.52 -16.84
N TYR A 33 7.84 0.75 -17.90
CA TYR A 33 7.40 1.02 -19.27
C TYR A 33 5.87 1.07 -19.39
N LEU A 34 5.15 0.15 -18.75
CA LEU A 34 3.68 0.17 -18.75
C LEU A 34 3.10 1.40 -18.04
N ARG A 35 3.79 1.94 -17.03
CA ARG A 35 3.30 3.09 -16.25
C ARG A 35 3.57 4.44 -16.89
N VAL A 36 4.45 4.51 -17.90
CA VAL A 36 4.75 5.76 -18.63
C VAL A 36 3.87 5.98 -19.87
N TYR A 37 2.90 5.10 -20.15
CA TYR A 37 1.96 5.29 -21.27
C TYR A 37 1.26 6.66 -21.29
N PRO A 38 0.84 7.28 -20.16
CA PRO A 38 0.31 8.64 -20.17
C PRO A 38 1.25 9.67 -20.80
N ILE A 39 2.56 9.51 -20.64
CA ILE A 39 3.56 10.40 -21.26
C ILE A 39 3.63 10.14 -22.77
N PHE A 40 3.66 8.89 -23.20
CA PHE A 40 3.66 8.56 -24.63
C PHE A 40 2.42 9.10 -25.32
N ASN A 41 1.25 8.93 -24.72
CA ASN A 41 -0.01 9.44 -25.25
C ASN A 41 -0.05 10.98 -25.28
N ALA A 42 0.54 11.66 -24.29
CA ALA A 42 0.69 13.11 -24.30
C ALA A 42 1.61 13.60 -25.44
N LEU A 43 2.75 12.92 -25.64
CA LEU A 43 3.70 13.22 -26.71
C LEU A 43 3.09 13.00 -28.10
N GLU A 44 2.34 11.91 -28.29
CA GLU A 44 1.60 11.64 -29.53
C GLU A 44 0.54 12.72 -29.82
N ALA A 45 -0.06 13.30 -28.77
CA ALA A 45 -0.99 14.41 -28.89
C ALA A 45 -0.31 15.78 -29.10
N GLY A 46 1.03 15.84 -29.12
CA GLY A 46 1.81 17.06 -29.35
C GLY A 46 2.19 17.83 -28.09
N TYR A 47 2.04 17.21 -26.91
CA TYR A 47 2.33 17.83 -25.61
C TYR A 47 3.54 17.20 -24.92
N GLY A 48 4.19 17.94 -24.01
CA GLY A 48 5.21 17.37 -23.13
C GLY A 48 4.61 16.45 -22.05
N PRO A 49 5.45 15.90 -21.15
CA PRO A 49 4.98 15.17 -19.97
C PRO A 49 3.98 16.01 -19.16
N MET A 50 2.83 15.44 -18.82
CA MET A 50 1.78 16.14 -18.06
C MET A 50 1.35 15.37 -16.82
N LEU A 51 0.93 16.12 -15.79
CA LEU A 51 0.21 15.55 -14.66
C LEU A 51 -1.12 14.96 -15.15
N ASN A 52 -1.56 13.89 -14.49
CA ASN A 52 -2.76 13.16 -14.85
C ASN A 52 -3.80 13.28 -13.72
N GLU A 53 -5.08 13.39 -14.04
CA GLU A 53 -6.17 13.61 -13.07
C GLU A 53 -6.15 15.02 -12.44
N LEU A 54 -7.03 15.24 -11.45
CA LEU A 54 -7.27 16.55 -10.83
C LEU A 54 -6.31 16.83 -9.66
N ASP A 55 -6.18 15.86 -8.74
CA ASP A 55 -5.45 16.01 -7.48
C ASP A 55 -3.96 16.41 -7.59
N PRO A 56 -3.15 15.90 -8.55
CA PRO A 56 -1.71 16.18 -8.57
C PRO A 56 -1.33 17.66 -8.73
N TYR A 57 -2.21 18.48 -9.31
CA TYR A 57 -1.93 19.91 -9.48
C TYR A 57 -1.80 20.64 -8.14
N SER A 58 -2.58 20.23 -7.13
CA SER A 58 -2.44 20.77 -5.77
C SER A 58 -1.13 20.33 -5.08
N GLU A 59 -0.67 19.13 -5.39
CA GLU A 59 0.61 18.59 -4.89
C GLU A 59 1.79 19.28 -5.58
N TYR A 60 1.66 19.58 -6.87
CA TYR A 60 2.65 20.36 -7.64
C TYR A 60 2.76 21.78 -7.10
N TRP A 61 1.63 22.47 -6.90
CA TRP A 61 1.62 23.81 -6.30
C TRP A 61 2.32 23.80 -4.93
N THR A 62 2.02 22.80 -4.10
CA THR A 62 2.67 22.67 -2.79
C THR A 62 4.18 22.46 -2.95
N ALA A 63 4.60 21.54 -3.82
CA ALA A 63 6.00 21.24 -4.09
C ALA A 63 6.77 22.46 -4.63
N GLU A 64 6.15 23.27 -5.50
CA GLU A 64 6.72 24.51 -6.02
C GLU A 64 7.03 25.49 -4.89
N LYS A 65 6.08 25.70 -3.95
CA LYS A 65 6.32 26.54 -2.76
C LYS A 65 7.43 26.00 -1.86
N LEU A 66 7.53 24.68 -1.71
CA LEU A 66 8.61 24.05 -0.94
C LEU A 66 9.97 24.14 -1.64
N LEU A 67 10.01 24.13 -2.97
CA LEU A 67 11.23 24.33 -3.74
C LEU A 67 11.73 25.79 -3.58
N GLU A 68 10.83 26.76 -3.63
CA GLU A 68 11.14 28.19 -3.50
C GLU A 68 11.57 28.58 -2.08
N LYS A 69 10.87 28.06 -1.06
CA LYS A 69 10.98 28.55 0.33
C LYS A 69 11.55 27.54 1.31
N GLY A 70 11.91 26.35 0.83
CA GLY A 70 12.43 25.25 1.63
C GLY A 70 11.34 24.32 2.18
N LEU A 71 11.73 23.08 2.51
CA LEU A 71 10.79 22.01 2.90
C LEU A 71 9.98 22.35 4.16
N SER A 72 10.57 23.05 5.14
CA SER A 72 9.89 23.43 6.37
C SER A 72 8.73 24.41 6.14
N TYR A 73 8.71 25.09 4.99
CA TYR A 73 7.64 26.02 4.63
C TYR A 73 6.26 25.34 4.58
N PHE A 74 6.20 24.02 4.40
CA PHE A 74 4.95 23.25 4.47
C PHE A 74 4.16 23.57 5.74
N PHE A 75 4.85 23.69 6.89
CA PHE A 75 4.22 23.94 8.18
C PHE A 75 3.68 25.37 8.35
N SER A 76 3.95 26.26 7.39
CA SER A 76 3.37 27.60 7.32
C SER A 76 2.17 27.70 6.37
N LEU A 77 1.84 26.65 5.60
CA LEU A 77 0.71 26.63 4.66
C LEU A 77 -0.62 26.37 5.39
N ASP A 78 -0.91 27.18 6.40
CA ASP A 78 -2.18 27.18 7.11
C ASP A 78 -3.17 28.20 6.52
N ARG A 79 -4.38 28.26 7.07
CA ARG A 79 -5.45 29.15 6.57
C ARG A 79 -5.19 30.65 6.70
N TYR A 80 -4.15 31.05 7.44
CA TYR A 80 -3.78 32.44 7.66
C TYR A 80 -2.65 32.88 6.72
N ASN A 81 -2.04 31.93 6.01
CA ASN A 81 -1.05 32.22 4.99
C ASN A 81 -1.75 32.71 3.72
N GLU A 82 -1.43 33.93 3.31
CA GLU A 82 -1.99 34.61 2.13
C GLU A 82 -1.89 33.77 0.85
N GLU A 83 -0.83 32.98 0.65
CA GLU A 83 -0.69 32.14 -0.54
C GLU A 83 -1.72 31.02 -0.60
N THR A 84 -2.30 30.62 0.53
CA THR A 84 -3.35 29.60 0.57
C THR A 84 -4.74 30.14 0.22
N HIS A 85 -4.90 31.46 0.10
CA HIS A 85 -6.18 32.11 -0.28
C HIS A 85 -6.52 31.96 -1.76
N ILE A 86 -5.60 31.42 -2.57
CA ILE A 86 -5.94 30.92 -3.91
C ILE A 86 -6.96 29.76 -3.82
N PHE A 87 -6.95 29.03 -2.71
CA PHE A 87 -7.91 27.99 -2.41
C PHE A 87 -8.99 28.52 -1.46
N TRP A 88 -10.25 28.22 -1.74
CA TRP A 88 -11.38 28.54 -0.85
C TRP A 88 -11.45 30.03 -0.47
N TYR A 89 -11.36 30.93 -1.45
CA TYR A 89 -11.51 32.37 -1.21
C TYR A 89 -12.84 32.71 -0.51
N PRO A 90 -12.87 33.60 0.50
CA PRO A 90 -11.74 34.35 1.08
C PRO A 90 -11.09 33.66 2.29
N TRP A 91 -11.43 32.40 2.60
CA TRP A 91 -11.08 31.74 3.87
C TRP A 91 -9.69 31.08 3.93
N GLY A 92 -9.11 30.75 2.78
CA GLY A 92 -7.83 30.03 2.67
C GLY A 92 -7.92 28.54 3.02
N ARG A 93 -7.03 27.72 2.46
CA ARG A 93 -6.91 26.29 2.77
C ARG A 93 -5.85 26.03 3.83
N ASN A 94 -6.22 25.33 4.91
CA ASN A 94 -5.24 24.81 5.85
C ASN A 94 -4.62 23.50 5.34
N LEU A 95 -3.55 23.56 4.54
CA LEU A 95 -2.85 22.38 4.02
C LEU A 95 -2.17 21.58 5.13
N VAL A 96 -1.63 22.25 6.15
CA VAL A 96 -0.95 21.62 7.30
C VAL A 96 -1.84 20.58 8.01
N ARG A 97 -3.15 20.82 8.08
CA ARG A 97 -4.12 19.91 8.71
C ARG A 97 -4.98 19.11 7.73
N SER A 98 -4.91 19.38 6.43
CA SER A 98 -5.76 18.73 5.41
C SER A 98 -4.98 17.92 4.35
N SER A 99 -3.66 18.04 4.32
CA SER A 99 -2.77 17.35 3.38
C SER A 99 -1.61 16.67 4.10
N LEU A 100 -1.07 15.65 3.46
CA LEU A 100 0.05 14.85 3.96
C LEU A 100 1.35 15.31 3.26
N PRO A 101 2.44 15.58 4.01
CA PRO A 101 3.58 16.30 3.47
C PRO A 101 4.53 15.47 2.60
N LEU A 102 4.47 14.14 2.67
CA LEU A 102 5.54 13.31 2.09
C LEU A 102 5.63 13.46 0.57
N THR A 103 4.52 13.45 -0.17
CA THR A 103 4.54 13.52 -1.64
C THR A 103 5.23 14.78 -2.17
N PRO A 104 4.86 16.01 -1.75
CA PRO A 104 5.54 17.22 -2.22
C PRO A 104 6.98 17.30 -1.73
N MET A 105 7.25 16.96 -0.47
CA MET A 105 8.63 16.96 0.07
C MET A 105 9.54 15.97 -0.66
N PHE A 106 9.06 14.75 -0.89
CA PHE A 106 9.79 13.72 -1.64
C PHE A 106 10.07 14.18 -3.07
N SER A 107 9.09 14.81 -3.71
CA SER A 107 9.23 15.35 -5.06
C SER A 107 10.33 16.40 -5.14
N VAL A 108 10.39 17.36 -4.20
CA VAL A 108 11.45 18.39 -4.15
C VAL A 108 12.82 17.79 -3.86
N VAL A 109 12.93 16.90 -2.87
CA VAL A 109 14.22 16.27 -2.51
C VAL A 109 14.78 15.47 -3.69
N THR A 110 13.92 14.69 -4.34
CA THR A 110 14.34 13.87 -5.48
C THR A 110 14.53 14.68 -6.76
N TYR A 111 13.82 15.81 -6.91
CA TYR A 111 14.04 16.75 -8.00
C TYR A 111 15.47 17.29 -7.98
N HIS A 112 15.98 17.71 -6.82
CA HIS A 112 17.36 18.17 -6.71
C HIS A 112 18.36 17.11 -7.20
N LEU A 113 18.13 15.83 -6.88
CA LEU A 113 18.98 14.74 -7.37
C LEU A 113 18.85 14.55 -8.88
N ALA A 114 17.64 14.56 -9.42
CA ALA A 114 17.38 14.38 -10.84
C ALA A 114 17.96 15.53 -11.69
N HIS A 115 17.81 16.76 -11.21
CA HIS A 115 18.29 17.97 -11.88
C HIS A 115 19.82 18.03 -11.99
N LEU A 116 20.57 17.36 -11.10
CA LEU A 116 22.03 17.19 -11.24
C LEU A 116 22.42 16.42 -12.50
N PHE A 117 21.60 15.46 -12.93
CA PHE A 117 21.86 14.62 -14.10
C PHE A 117 21.15 15.15 -15.36
N SER A 118 20.08 15.93 -15.19
CA SER A 118 19.35 16.56 -16.28
C SER A 118 19.00 18.01 -15.94
N PRO A 119 19.90 18.98 -16.20
CA PRO A 119 19.68 20.39 -15.86
C PRO A 119 18.51 21.05 -16.59
N GLY A 120 18.03 20.46 -17.70
CA GLY A 120 16.84 20.94 -18.41
C GLY A 120 15.51 20.49 -17.79
N LEU A 121 15.55 19.57 -16.83
CA LEU A 121 14.36 19.00 -16.21
C LEU A 121 13.74 20.00 -15.23
N THR A 122 12.46 20.31 -15.41
CA THR A 122 11.68 21.14 -14.49
C THR A 122 11.09 20.31 -13.35
N LEU A 123 10.69 20.98 -12.25
CA LEU A 123 9.99 20.31 -11.14
C LEU A 123 8.69 19.65 -11.61
N TYR A 124 7.94 20.34 -12.49
CA TYR A 124 6.70 19.82 -13.06
C TYR A 124 6.93 18.50 -13.79
N GLU A 125 7.86 18.48 -14.74
CA GLU A 125 8.20 17.26 -15.48
C GLU A 125 8.69 16.16 -14.55
N TRP A 126 9.54 16.49 -13.57
CA TRP A 126 10.01 15.50 -12.59
C TRP A 126 8.85 14.87 -11.82
N MET A 127 7.90 15.68 -11.37
CA MET A 127 6.73 15.18 -10.66
C MET A 127 5.90 14.23 -11.53
N VAL A 128 5.88 14.36 -12.85
CA VAL A 128 5.23 13.37 -13.74
C VAL A 128 5.87 11.98 -13.61
N TYR A 129 7.19 11.89 -13.39
CA TYR A 129 7.91 10.60 -13.28
C TYR A 129 7.92 10.01 -11.87
N VAL A 130 7.73 10.82 -10.81
CA VAL A 130 7.79 10.38 -9.40
C VAL A 130 6.95 9.12 -9.08
N PRO A 131 5.71 8.95 -9.59
CA PRO A 131 4.90 7.75 -9.32
C PRO A 131 5.55 6.45 -9.78
N VAL A 132 6.37 6.50 -10.85
CA VAL A 132 7.11 5.33 -11.37
C VAL A 132 8.20 4.91 -10.38
N ILE A 133 8.81 5.85 -9.67
CA ILE A 133 9.78 5.56 -8.59
C ILE A 133 9.06 4.86 -7.44
N PHE A 134 7.87 5.33 -7.07
CA PHE A 134 7.07 4.65 -6.03
C PHE A 134 6.67 3.24 -6.45
N PHE A 135 6.35 3.00 -7.73
CA PHE A 135 6.17 1.64 -8.24
C PHE A 135 7.42 0.77 -8.02
N ILE A 136 8.61 1.27 -8.33
CA ILE A 136 9.86 0.53 -8.14
C ILE A 136 10.05 0.16 -6.66
N PHE A 137 9.75 1.08 -5.72
CA PHE A 137 9.80 0.78 -4.28
C PHE A 137 8.78 -0.28 -3.88
N SER A 138 7.53 -0.20 -4.37
CA SER A 138 6.53 -1.24 -4.13
C SER A 138 6.99 -2.60 -4.67
N LEU A 139 7.51 -2.65 -5.90
CA LEU A 139 7.99 -3.86 -6.56
C LEU A 139 9.14 -4.52 -5.76
N ILE A 140 10.11 -3.72 -5.31
CA ILE A 140 11.20 -4.18 -4.46
C ILE A 140 10.65 -4.74 -3.14
N GLY A 141 9.74 -4.02 -2.47
CA GLY A 141 9.10 -4.49 -1.24
C GLY A 141 8.35 -5.82 -1.42
N ILE A 142 7.58 -5.96 -2.51
CA ILE A 142 6.86 -7.20 -2.86
C ILE A 142 7.85 -8.35 -3.09
N TYR A 143 8.88 -8.15 -3.91
CA TYR A 143 9.90 -9.16 -4.19
C TYR A 143 10.63 -9.59 -2.92
N LEU A 144 11.11 -8.64 -2.11
CA LEU A 144 11.84 -8.91 -0.89
C LEU A 144 10.98 -9.64 0.15
N THR A 145 9.71 -9.22 0.33
CA THR A 145 8.75 -9.90 1.21
C THR A 145 8.57 -11.36 0.77
N THR A 146 8.31 -11.58 -0.51
CA THR A 146 8.05 -12.91 -1.07
C THR A 146 9.29 -13.80 -0.99
N ARG A 147 10.47 -13.24 -1.28
CA ARG A 147 11.76 -13.95 -1.18
C ARG A 147 12.06 -14.36 0.26
N GLU A 148 11.83 -13.46 1.21
CA GLU A 148 12.04 -13.73 2.63
C GLU A 148 11.09 -14.83 3.11
N LEU A 149 9.83 -14.88 2.66
CA LEU A 149 8.87 -15.90 3.09
C LEU A 149 9.11 -17.26 2.43
N TRP A 150 9.27 -17.28 1.10
CA TRP A 150 9.12 -18.50 0.31
C TRP A 150 10.26 -18.76 -0.70
N GLY A 151 11.26 -17.87 -0.79
CA GLY A 151 12.45 -18.07 -1.61
C GLY A 151 12.41 -17.43 -3.01
N ASP A 152 13.46 -17.67 -3.78
CA ASP A 152 13.78 -16.92 -5.00
C ASP A 152 12.77 -17.10 -6.14
N ILE A 153 12.29 -18.34 -6.39
CA ILE A 153 11.35 -18.63 -7.49
C ILE A 153 9.98 -17.98 -7.24
N PRO A 154 9.34 -18.16 -6.05
CA PRO A 154 8.16 -17.39 -5.67
C PRO A 154 8.31 -15.89 -5.86
N ALA A 155 9.43 -15.31 -5.42
CA ALA A 155 9.69 -13.88 -5.52
C ALA A 155 9.74 -13.38 -6.96
N ALA A 156 10.38 -14.13 -7.86
CA ALA A 156 10.44 -13.82 -9.27
C ALA A 156 9.04 -13.81 -9.92
N ILE A 157 8.17 -14.75 -9.57
CA ILE A 157 6.80 -14.76 -10.09
C ILE A 157 5.98 -13.61 -9.51
N SER A 158 6.09 -13.34 -8.20
CA SER A 158 5.41 -12.19 -7.58
C SER A 158 5.84 -10.85 -8.19
N SER A 159 7.10 -10.67 -8.57
CA SER A 159 7.55 -9.45 -9.25
C SER A 159 6.98 -9.32 -10.65
N VAL A 160 6.86 -10.43 -11.40
CA VAL A 160 6.21 -10.43 -12.72
C VAL A 160 4.75 -10.00 -12.60
N VAL A 161 4.00 -10.61 -11.67
CA VAL A 161 2.59 -10.25 -11.43
C VAL A 161 2.45 -8.77 -11.04
N ALA A 162 3.28 -8.29 -10.11
CA ALA A 162 3.26 -6.88 -9.68
C ALA A 162 3.60 -5.89 -10.81
N ALA A 163 4.46 -6.30 -11.75
CA ALA A 163 4.83 -5.46 -12.89
C ALA A 163 3.68 -5.29 -13.89
N ILE A 164 2.98 -6.38 -14.23
CA ILE A 164 1.97 -6.39 -15.29
C ILE A 164 0.55 -6.07 -14.81
N ILE A 165 0.22 -6.33 -13.53
CA ILE A 165 -1.11 -6.05 -12.99
C ILE A 165 -1.40 -4.55 -13.09
N PHE A 166 -2.61 -4.19 -13.54
CA PHE A 166 -2.98 -2.79 -13.69
C PHE A 166 -3.04 -2.08 -12.33
N ASN A 167 -2.39 -0.92 -12.23
CA ASN A 167 -2.40 -0.09 -11.03
C ASN A 167 -2.45 1.38 -11.44
N SER A 168 -3.65 1.97 -11.34
CA SER A 168 -3.90 3.35 -11.76
C SER A 168 -3.18 4.40 -10.92
N ARG A 169 -2.73 4.05 -9.70
CA ARG A 169 -2.17 5.02 -8.74
C ARG A 169 -0.66 5.08 -8.74
N GLN A 170 -0.01 4.42 -9.70
CA GLN A 170 1.43 4.51 -9.93
C GLN A 170 1.74 4.79 -11.40
N LEU A 171 0.75 5.32 -12.13
CA LEU A 171 0.91 5.83 -13.48
C LEU A 171 1.70 7.14 -13.45
N ALA A 172 2.50 7.38 -14.48
CA ALA A 172 3.11 8.68 -14.70
C ALA A 172 2.04 9.79 -14.71
N GLY A 173 2.36 10.91 -14.07
CA GLY A 173 1.45 12.04 -13.89
C GLY A 173 0.52 11.91 -12.68
N PHE A 174 0.31 10.72 -12.11
CA PHE A 174 -0.58 10.52 -10.95
C PHE A 174 0.16 10.74 -9.61
N THR A 175 0.65 11.95 -9.38
CA THR A 175 1.55 12.29 -8.26
C THR A 175 0.78 12.82 -7.06
N VAL A 176 0.25 11.88 -6.26
CA VAL A 176 -0.59 12.19 -5.10
C VAL A 176 -0.18 11.38 -3.87
N LYS A 177 -0.73 11.76 -2.70
CA LYS A 177 -0.68 11.03 -1.43
C LYS A 177 -0.64 9.49 -1.53
N TYR A 178 -1.53 8.90 -2.33
CA TYR A 178 -1.68 7.45 -2.44
C TYR A 178 -0.47 6.76 -3.09
N SER A 179 0.10 7.37 -4.13
CA SER A 179 1.25 6.85 -4.87
C SER A 179 2.47 6.70 -3.96
N ALA A 180 2.73 7.74 -3.15
CA ALA A 180 3.79 7.74 -2.14
C ALA A 180 3.55 6.67 -1.05
N GLY A 181 2.33 6.58 -0.54
CA GLY A 181 1.94 5.57 0.44
C GLY A 181 2.20 4.15 -0.04
N LEU A 182 1.76 3.80 -1.25
CA LEU A 182 2.02 2.48 -1.83
C LEU A 182 3.51 2.18 -2.01
N GLY A 183 4.33 3.19 -2.31
CA GLY A 183 5.77 3.02 -2.46
C GLY A 183 6.43 2.42 -1.23
N PHE A 184 6.06 2.91 -0.03
CA PHE A 184 6.73 2.54 1.22
C PHE A 184 6.05 1.42 2.00
N ILE A 185 4.74 1.19 1.82
CA ILE A 185 3.98 0.21 2.61
C ILE A 185 4.47 -1.23 2.44
N PHE A 186 4.99 -1.59 1.26
CA PHE A 186 5.52 -2.94 1.01
C PHE A 186 6.97 -3.12 1.48
N LEU A 187 7.73 -2.03 1.62
CA LEU A 187 9.01 -2.07 2.34
C LEU A 187 8.76 -2.26 3.85
N ALA A 188 7.76 -1.58 4.41
CA ALA A 188 7.32 -1.83 5.79
C ALA A 188 6.88 -3.30 5.99
N THR A 189 6.10 -3.84 5.05
CA THR A 189 5.67 -5.24 5.04
C THR A 189 6.86 -6.21 5.04
N TYR A 190 7.89 -5.95 4.22
CA TYR A 190 9.11 -6.74 4.17
C TYR A 190 9.85 -6.73 5.52
N PHE A 191 10.03 -5.54 6.10
CA PHE A 191 10.73 -5.42 7.38
C PHE A 191 9.94 -6.08 8.51
N HIS A 192 8.62 -5.95 8.54
CA HIS A 192 7.77 -6.70 9.48
C HIS A 192 7.99 -8.20 9.37
N VAL A 193 7.94 -8.76 8.16
CA VAL A 193 8.21 -10.19 7.94
C VAL A 193 9.59 -10.59 8.49
N ARG A 194 10.62 -9.77 8.24
CA ARG A 194 11.97 -10.01 8.77
C ARG A 194 12.05 -9.90 10.29
N THR A 195 11.37 -8.94 10.90
CA THR A 195 11.27 -8.79 12.35
C THR A 195 10.82 -10.10 12.99
N TRP A 196 9.72 -10.66 12.50
CA TRP A 196 9.11 -11.85 13.10
C TRP A 196 9.80 -13.14 12.70
N LYS A 197 10.42 -13.20 11.51
CA LYS A 197 11.21 -14.35 11.07
C LYS A 197 12.57 -14.44 11.75
N ARG A 198 13.26 -13.31 11.92
CA ARG A 198 14.65 -13.23 12.38
C ARG A 198 14.81 -12.72 13.81
N ARG A 199 13.72 -12.25 14.45
CA ARG A 199 13.71 -11.65 15.79
C ARG A 199 14.64 -10.43 15.89
N SER A 200 14.66 -9.61 14.84
CA SER A 200 15.60 -8.49 14.69
C SER A 200 14.97 -7.16 15.11
N TYR A 201 15.55 -6.50 16.13
CA TYR A 201 15.12 -5.17 16.57
C TYR A 201 15.39 -4.08 15.53
N VAL A 202 16.44 -4.23 14.72
CA VAL A 202 16.74 -3.29 13.64
C VAL A 202 15.68 -3.37 12.55
N ASP A 203 15.28 -4.61 12.17
CA ASP A 203 14.21 -4.80 11.20
C ASP A 203 12.87 -4.27 11.76
N ALA A 204 12.62 -4.42 13.06
CA ALA A 204 11.44 -3.84 13.73
C ALA A 204 11.42 -2.31 13.63
N LEU A 205 12.54 -1.66 13.95
CA LEU A 205 12.66 -0.20 13.86
C LEU A 205 12.48 0.28 12.41
N LEU A 206 13.06 -0.42 11.43
CA LEU A 206 12.89 -0.11 10.01
C LEU A 206 11.44 -0.29 9.57
N CYS A 207 10.74 -1.33 10.02
CA CYS A 207 9.30 -1.48 9.80
C CYS A 207 8.54 -0.25 10.28
N GLY A 208 8.82 0.22 11.50
CA GLY A 208 8.21 1.44 12.04
C GLY A 208 8.50 2.67 11.19
N ILE A 209 9.76 2.88 10.77
CA ILE A 209 10.16 4.02 9.92
C ILE A 209 9.44 4.00 8.57
N PHE A 210 9.39 2.86 7.88
CA PHE A 210 8.68 2.76 6.60
C PHE A 210 7.17 2.88 6.76
N THR A 211 6.61 2.45 7.90
CA THR A 211 5.20 2.69 8.22
C THR A 211 4.94 4.16 8.53
N SER A 212 5.87 4.86 9.17
CA SER A 212 5.83 6.33 9.36
C SER A 212 5.86 7.08 8.03
N LEU A 213 6.73 6.68 7.09
CA LEU A 213 6.74 7.24 5.74
C LEU A 213 5.41 6.99 5.05
N THR A 214 4.89 5.77 5.14
CA THR A 214 3.55 5.45 4.61
C THR A 214 2.50 6.37 5.23
N ALA A 215 2.50 6.58 6.56
CA ALA A 215 1.55 7.47 7.24
C ALA A 215 1.72 8.95 6.86
N ALA A 216 2.95 9.40 6.61
CA ALA A 216 3.25 10.76 6.14
C ALA A 216 2.87 11.00 4.68
N GLY A 217 2.64 9.94 3.89
CA GLY A 217 2.18 10.01 2.50
C GLY A 217 0.71 9.67 2.34
N TRP A 218 0.20 8.62 2.99
CA TRP A 218 -1.15 8.11 2.84
C TRP A 218 -1.71 7.50 4.13
N ALA A 219 -2.90 7.92 4.53
CA ALA A 219 -3.63 7.37 5.68
C ALA A 219 -3.98 5.86 5.55
N GLY A 220 -3.79 5.24 4.39
CA GLY A 220 -3.99 3.79 4.21
C GLY A 220 -2.97 2.90 4.90
N PHE A 221 -1.93 3.47 5.55
CA PHE A 221 -1.10 2.72 6.51
C PHE A 221 -1.94 1.99 7.57
N ASN A 222 -3.15 2.49 7.87
CA ASN A 222 -4.13 1.87 8.74
C ASN A 222 -4.42 0.40 8.38
N LEU A 223 -4.42 0.02 7.10
CA LEU A 223 -4.65 -1.37 6.68
C LEU A 223 -3.48 -2.29 7.07
N LEU A 224 -2.24 -1.83 6.88
CA LEU A 224 -1.05 -2.57 7.32
C LEU A 224 -1.00 -2.63 8.85
N LEU A 225 -1.22 -1.51 9.55
CA LEU A 225 -1.26 -1.48 11.02
C LEU A 225 -2.32 -2.43 11.57
N ALA A 226 -3.51 -2.50 10.97
CA ALA A 226 -4.56 -3.44 11.35
C ALA A 226 -4.14 -4.89 11.14
N ALA A 227 -3.49 -5.22 10.02
CA ALA A 227 -2.99 -6.58 9.76
C ALA A 227 -1.92 -7.01 10.78
N ILE A 228 -0.95 -6.14 11.07
CA ILE A 228 0.10 -6.36 12.07
C ILE A 228 -0.53 -6.52 13.46
N PHE A 229 -1.43 -5.60 13.84
CA PHE A 229 -2.13 -5.65 15.12
C PHE A 229 -2.91 -6.96 15.29
N LEU A 230 -3.69 -7.37 14.29
CA LEU A 230 -4.47 -8.61 14.35
C LEU A 230 -3.57 -9.85 14.43
N GLN A 231 -2.45 -9.89 13.71
CA GLN A 231 -1.47 -10.96 13.88
C GLN A 231 -0.98 -11.03 15.33
N VAL A 232 -0.56 -9.90 15.88
CA VAL A 232 0.02 -9.81 17.23
C VAL A 232 -1.00 -10.19 18.31
N VAL A 233 -2.25 -9.76 18.17
CA VAL A 233 -3.35 -10.09 19.09
C VAL A 233 -3.79 -11.55 18.96
N LEU A 234 -3.76 -12.14 17.77
CA LEU A 234 -4.15 -13.54 17.57
C LEU A 234 -3.02 -14.52 17.86
N GLN A 235 -1.76 -14.07 17.81
CA GLN A 235 -0.58 -14.90 18.05
C GLN A 235 -0.64 -15.72 19.36
N PRO A 236 -1.05 -15.19 20.53
CA PRO A 236 -1.12 -15.98 21.78
C PRO A 236 -2.07 -17.19 21.73
N LEU A 237 -3.06 -17.17 20.82
CA LEU A 237 -3.95 -18.31 20.57
C LEU A 237 -3.24 -19.41 19.77
N ILE A 238 -2.21 -19.02 19.02
CA ILE A 238 -1.48 -19.86 18.08
C ILE A 238 -0.19 -20.38 18.73
N THR A 239 0.74 -19.50 19.06
CA THR A 239 2.05 -19.82 19.65
C THR A 239 2.11 -19.38 21.11
N LYS A 240 3.24 -19.64 21.77
CA LYS A 240 3.54 -19.01 23.07
C LYS A 240 4.05 -17.60 22.82
N VAL A 241 3.81 -16.73 23.79
CA VAL A 241 4.23 -15.33 23.70
C VAL A 241 5.35 -15.09 24.70
N THR A 242 6.31 -14.27 24.30
CA THR A 242 7.46 -13.91 25.11
C THR A 242 7.50 -12.41 25.33
N LYS A 243 8.28 -11.97 26.33
CA LYS A 243 8.53 -10.53 26.54
C LYS A 243 9.17 -9.88 25.31
N GLU A 244 9.93 -10.64 24.53
CA GLU A 244 10.53 -10.19 23.29
C GLU A 244 9.46 -9.81 22.25
N ASP A 245 8.32 -10.49 22.19
CA ASP A 245 7.21 -10.13 21.27
C ASP A 245 6.67 -8.73 21.57
N LEU A 246 6.54 -8.39 22.86
CA LEU A 246 6.13 -7.06 23.32
C LEU A 246 7.16 -5.99 22.94
N ILE A 247 8.45 -6.32 23.03
CA ILE A 247 9.56 -5.43 22.66
C ILE A 247 9.54 -5.20 21.14
N LEU A 248 9.41 -6.26 20.33
CA LEU A 248 9.34 -6.16 18.86
C LEU A 248 8.15 -5.30 18.43
N TRP A 249 6.95 -5.52 19.01
CA TRP A 249 5.78 -4.67 18.78
C TRP A 249 6.07 -3.19 19.09
N GLY A 250 6.77 -2.92 20.18
CA GLY A 250 7.15 -1.56 20.54
C GLY A 250 8.11 -0.92 19.53
N PHE A 251 9.14 -1.65 19.08
CA PHE A 251 10.04 -1.14 18.05
C PHE A 251 9.35 -0.93 16.69
N GLU A 252 8.39 -1.79 16.32
CA GLU A 252 7.60 -1.61 15.09
C GLU A 252 6.66 -0.41 15.15
N THR A 253 6.13 -0.06 16.32
CA THR A 253 5.08 0.96 16.45
C THR A 253 5.56 2.31 16.97
N LEU A 254 6.70 2.38 17.65
CA LEU A 254 7.20 3.63 18.24
C LEU A 254 7.48 4.73 17.20
N PRO A 255 8.19 4.48 16.08
CA PRO A 255 8.39 5.51 15.06
C PRO A 255 7.05 6.02 14.51
N LEU A 256 6.10 5.12 14.26
CA LEU A 256 4.77 5.46 13.76
C LEU A 256 4.01 6.33 14.77
N ALA A 257 4.02 5.94 16.05
CA ALA A 257 3.35 6.69 17.11
C ALA A 257 3.89 8.13 17.22
N LEU A 258 5.22 8.31 17.13
CA LEU A 258 5.86 9.62 17.12
C LEU A 258 5.44 10.43 15.90
N THR A 259 5.45 9.84 14.71
CA THR A 259 5.01 10.51 13.48
C THR A 259 3.55 10.96 13.56
N ILE A 260 2.65 10.10 14.04
CA ILE A 260 1.23 10.43 14.25
C ILE A 260 1.08 11.57 15.27
N ALA A 261 1.82 11.53 16.38
CA ALA A 261 1.72 12.54 17.42
C ALA A 261 2.19 13.93 16.94
N ILE A 262 3.24 13.97 16.12
CA ILE A 262 3.88 15.22 15.67
C ILE A 262 3.19 15.80 14.44
N LEU A 263 2.73 14.98 13.50
CA LEU A 263 2.12 15.49 12.26
C LEU A 263 0.76 16.17 12.55
N PRO A 264 0.59 17.46 12.21
CA PRO A 264 -0.66 18.20 12.49
C PRO A 264 -1.91 17.63 11.82
N PHE A 265 -1.74 16.89 10.72
CA PHE A 265 -2.82 16.16 10.05
C PHE A 265 -3.49 15.13 10.97
N TYR A 266 -2.73 14.48 11.86
CA TYR A 266 -3.23 13.48 12.80
C TYR A 266 -3.39 14.06 14.21
N GLY A 267 -2.29 14.54 14.79
CA GLY A 267 -2.19 14.96 16.18
C GLY A 267 -2.24 13.82 17.22
N PRO A 268 -1.87 14.10 18.48
CA PRO A 268 -1.75 13.08 19.53
C PRO A 268 -3.07 12.37 19.85
N LEU A 269 -4.21 13.06 19.69
CA LEU A 269 -5.53 12.46 19.92
C LEU A 269 -5.81 11.27 19.00
N TYR A 270 -5.20 11.23 17.79
CA TYR A 270 -5.36 10.10 16.87
C TYR A 270 -4.94 8.76 17.48
N LEU A 271 -3.98 8.76 18.43
CA LEU A 271 -3.52 7.57 19.16
C LEU A 271 -4.54 7.03 20.17
N ILE A 272 -5.61 7.76 20.45
CA ILE A 272 -6.60 7.41 21.47
C ILE A 272 -7.97 7.22 20.84
N ILE A 273 -8.39 8.12 19.93
CA ILE A 273 -9.76 8.15 19.42
C ILE A 273 -9.91 7.57 18.02
N SER A 274 -8.82 7.24 17.31
CA SER A 274 -8.83 6.74 15.94
C SER A 274 -8.10 5.39 15.84
N VAL A 275 -7.77 4.92 14.62
CA VAL A 275 -7.01 3.67 14.38
C VAL A 275 -5.67 3.65 15.13
N GLY A 276 -5.11 4.82 15.48
CA GLY A 276 -3.91 4.89 16.31
C GLY A 276 -4.04 4.18 17.66
N ILE A 277 -5.27 3.98 18.19
CA ILE A 277 -5.54 3.22 19.42
C ILE A 277 -5.02 1.77 19.36
N LEU A 278 -4.88 1.20 18.16
CA LEU A 278 -4.34 -0.14 17.99
C LEU A 278 -2.93 -0.28 18.58
N ILE A 279 -2.14 0.80 18.62
CA ILE A 279 -0.78 0.81 19.19
C ILE A 279 -0.80 0.54 20.71
N PRO A 280 -1.39 1.40 21.56
CA PRO A 280 -1.47 1.15 23.00
C PRO A 280 -2.31 -0.09 23.34
N LEU A 281 -3.36 -0.37 22.56
CA LEU A 281 -4.17 -1.58 22.74
C LEU A 281 -3.35 -2.86 22.51
N GLY A 282 -2.43 -2.86 21.54
CA GLY A 282 -1.54 -3.99 21.28
C GLY A 282 -0.65 -4.30 22.48
N PHE A 283 -0.08 -3.27 23.12
CA PHE A 283 0.69 -3.44 24.37
C PHE A 283 -0.17 -4.05 25.48
N ALA A 284 -1.38 -3.52 25.69
CA ALA A 284 -2.28 -4.02 26.72
C ALA A 284 -2.64 -5.49 26.49
N VAL A 285 -2.99 -5.84 25.26
CA VAL A 285 -3.47 -7.18 24.90
C VAL A 285 -2.36 -8.23 24.96
N ILE A 286 -1.15 -7.92 24.49
CA ILE A 286 0.02 -8.81 24.65
C ILE A 286 0.40 -8.93 26.13
N GLY A 287 0.39 -7.82 26.87
CA GLY A 287 0.69 -7.80 28.31
C GLY A 287 -0.27 -8.69 29.12
N ILE A 288 -1.57 -8.62 28.81
CA ILE A 288 -2.59 -9.49 29.38
C ILE A 288 -2.32 -10.95 29.02
N ALA A 289 -2.00 -11.26 27.76
CA ALA A 289 -1.67 -12.62 27.35
C ALA A 289 -0.48 -13.19 28.14
N LEU A 290 0.60 -12.41 28.27
CA LEU A 290 1.78 -12.78 29.06
C LEU A 290 1.44 -13.01 30.53
N PHE A 291 0.62 -12.13 31.12
CA PHE A 291 0.18 -12.27 32.51
C PHE A 291 -0.67 -13.51 32.72
N LEU A 292 -1.66 -13.76 31.85
CA LEU A 292 -2.53 -14.92 31.92
C LEU A 292 -1.73 -16.22 31.74
N GLU A 293 -0.81 -16.27 30.78
CA GLU A 293 0.10 -17.41 30.60
C GLU A 293 0.92 -17.64 31.87
N TYR A 294 1.55 -16.59 32.42
CA TYR A 294 2.34 -16.67 33.64
C TYR A 294 1.54 -17.20 34.84
N VAL A 295 0.36 -16.64 35.12
CA VAL A 295 -0.50 -17.05 36.23
C VAL A 295 -0.98 -18.48 36.06
N SER A 296 -1.34 -18.89 34.84
CA SER A 296 -1.84 -20.24 34.55
C SER A 296 -0.82 -21.35 34.88
N THR A 297 0.48 -21.03 34.89
CA THR A 297 1.54 -22.00 35.20
C THR A 297 1.78 -22.22 36.69
N ARG A 298 1.31 -21.31 37.56
CA ARG A 298 1.52 -21.36 39.03
C ARG A 298 0.77 -22.54 39.66
N ARG A 299 1.45 -23.31 40.51
CA ARG A 299 0.89 -24.50 41.17
C ARG A 299 -0.37 -24.20 41.99
N VAL A 300 -0.40 -23.07 42.69
CA VAL A 300 -1.57 -22.62 43.48
C VAL A 300 -2.80 -22.42 42.59
N VAL A 301 -2.63 -21.86 41.40
CA VAL A 301 -3.71 -21.59 40.45
C VAL A 301 -4.24 -22.88 39.86
N LYS A 302 -3.36 -23.82 39.52
CA LYS A 302 -3.76 -25.16 39.03
C LYS A 302 -4.63 -25.91 40.03
N LEU A 303 -4.39 -25.73 41.33
CA LEU A 303 -5.10 -26.43 42.40
C LEU A 303 -6.40 -25.71 42.82
N LYS A 304 -6.38 -24.37 42.94
CA LYS A 304 -7.52 -23.59 43.45
C LYS A 304 -8.45 -23.03 42.37
N TYR A 305 -7.93 -22.77 41.17
CA TYR A 305 -8.66 -22.06 40.10
C TYR A 305 -8.45 -22.74 38.73
N PRO A 306 -8.97 -23.96 38.52
CA PRO A 306 -8.70 -24.74 37.31
C PRO A 306 -9.17 -24.05 36.02
N LEU A 307 -10.19 -23.17 36.08
CA LEU A 307 -10.62 -22.38 34.91
C LEU A 307 -9.53 -21.42 34.40
N LEU A 308 -8.70 -20.86 35.29
CA LEU A 308 -7.57 -19.98 34.91
C LEU A 308 -6.45 -20.72 34.17
N THR A 309 -6.44 -22.06 34.23
CA THR A 309 -5.50 -22.87 33.43
C THR A 309 -5.86 -22.90 31.95
N LYS A 310 -7.13 -22.66 31.60
CA LYS A 310 -7.62 -22.52 30.22
C LYS A 310 -7.46 -21.08 29.70
N TRP A 311 -6.29 -20.50 29.97
CA TRP A 311 -6.02 -19.08 29.74
C TRP A 311 -6.27 -18.62 28.30
N ARG A 312 -6.05 -19.48 27.30
CA ARG A 312 -6.33 -19.17 25.89
C ARG A 312 -7.82 -18.94 25.61
N VAL A 313 -8.71 -19.62 26.31
CA VAL A 313 -10.17 -19.42 26.18
C VAL A 313 -10.55 -18.08 26.82
N ILE A 314 -10.03 -17.79 28.01
CA ILE A 314 -10.24 -16.50 28.69
C ILE A 314 -9.75 -15.35 27.81
N TYR A 315 -8.54 -15.51 27.26
CA TYR A 315 -7.93 -14.54 26.38
C TYR A 315 -8.73 -14.34 25.09
N PHE A 316 -9.22 -15.42 24.47
CA PHE A 316 -10.12 -15.33 23.31
C PHE A 316 -11.41 -14.56 23.64
N LEU A 317 -12.07 -14.87 24.75
CA LEU A 317 -13.27 -14.16 25.19
C LEU A 317 -13.00 -12.67 25.43
N LEU A 318 -11.82 -12.32 25.97
CA LEU A 318 -11.39 -10.95 26.16
C LEU A 318 -11.18 -10.23 24.82
N ILE A 319 -10.57 -10.87 23.82
CA ILE A 319 -10.45 -10.30 22.48
C ILE A 319 -11.84 -10.06 21.86
N VAL A 320 -12.76 -11.02 22.00
CA VAL A 320 -14.14 -10.86 21.51
C VAL A 320 -14.82 -9.69 22.20
N LEU A 321 -14.68 -9.55 23.53
CA LEU A 321 -15.24 -8.43 24.29
C LEU A 321 -14.65 -7.08 23.83
N ILE A 322 -13.33 -7.00 23.62
CA ILE A 322 -12.66 -5.80 23.08
C ILE A 322 -13.18 -5.49 21.67
N GLY A 323 -13.35 -6.49 20.82
CA GLY A 323 -13.89 -6.33 19.47
C GLY A 323 -15.31 -5.78 19.47
N VAL A 324 -16.20 -6.35 20.29
CA VAL A 324 -17.58 -5.86 20.48
C VAL A 324 -17.57 -4.44 21.06
N GLY A 325 -16.75 -4.17 22.07
CA GLY A 325 -16.61 -2.83 22.65
C GLY A 325 -16.09 -1.79 21.64
N GLY A 326 -15.16 -2.17 20.78
CA GLY A 326 -14.66 -1.33 19.70
C GLY A 326 -15.74 -1.03 18.65
N LEU A 327 -16.53 -2.04 18.25
CA LEU A 327 -17.66 -1.85 17.34
C LEU A 327 -18.71 -0.91 17.95
N LEU A 328 -19.06 -1.11 19.22
CA LEU A 328 -19.96 -0.21 19.94
C LEU A 328 -19.40 1.21 19.97
N GLY A 329 -18.12 1.38 20.32
CA GLY A 329 -17.45 2.68 20.35
C GLY A 329 -17.47 3.41 19.00
N LEU A 330 -17.39 2.67 17.88
CA LEU A 330 -17.56 3.23 16.53
C LEU A 330 -19.01 3.68 16.29
N THR A 331 -19.99 2.84 16.62
CA THR A 331 -21.41 3.16 16.42
C THR A 331 -21.91 4.31 17.30
N THR A 332 -21.36 4.46 18.51
CA THR A 332 -21.71 5.56 19.43
C THR A 332 -20.89 6.84 19.19
N GLY A 333 -19.94 6.82 18.23
CA GLY A 333 -19.07 7.96 17.93
C GLY A 333 -17.99 8.27 18.98
N VAL A 334 -17.75 7.37 19.94
CA VAL A 334 -16.64 7.51 20.91
C VAL A 334 -15.30 7.32 20.19
N LEU A 335 -15.24 6.35 19.28
CA LEU A 335 -14.14 6.16 18.35
C LEU A 335 -14.48 6.88 17.04
N HIS A 336 -13.58 7.78 16.64
CA HIS A 336 -13.73 8.62 15.46
C HIS A 336 -12.96 8.04 14.29
N LEU A 337 -13.65 7.30 13.43
CA LEU A 337 -13.16 6.92 12.11
C LEU A 337 -13.83 7.81 11.06
N LYS A 338 -13.05 8.64 10.36
CA LYS A 338 -13.60 9.60 9.38
C LYS A 338 -13.53 9.05 7.95
N GLY A 339 -14.55 9.39 7.15
CA GLY A 339 -14.57 9.25 5.70
C GLY A 339 -14.24 7.85 5.19
N LYS A 340 -13.19 7.73 4.37
CA LYS A 340 -12.82 6.48 3.68
C LYS A 340 -12.58 5.30 4.60
N GLY A 341 -12.07 5.53 5.82
CA GLY A 341 -11.80 4.46 6.78
C GLY A 341 -13.08 3.78 7.27
N LEU A 342 -14.13 4.57 7.51
CA LEU A 342 -15.44 4.08 7.96
C LEU A 342 -16.17 3.38 6.82
N ALA A 343 -16.11 3.95 5.62
CA ALA A 343 -16.63 3.30 4.41
C ALA A 343 -15.93 1.96 4.13
N ALA A 344 -14.60 1.88 4.28
CA ALA A 344 -13.84 0.63 4.11
C ALA A 344 -14.27 -0.48 5.09
N MET A 345 -14.78 -0.11 6.26
CA MET A 345 -15.32 -1.05 7.26
C MET A 345 -16.77 -1.50 6.98
N GLY A 346 -17.35 -1.11 5.85
CA GLY A 346 -18.75 -1.41 5.52
C GLY A 346 -19.75 -0.50 6.24
N LEU A 347 -19.28 0.57 6.88
CA LEU A 347 -20.10 1.56 7.59
C LEU A 347 -20.24 2.86 6.79
N GLY A 348 -20.29 2.75 5.45
CA GLY A 348 -20.34 3.90 4.53
C GLY A 348 -21.58 4.78 4.73
N GLU A 349 -22.70 4.21 5.16
CA GLU A 349 -23.93 4.96 5.46
C GLU A 349 -23.77 5.95 6.61
N MET A 350 -22.80 5.72 7.50
CA MET A 350 -22.47 6.64 8.61
C MET A 350 -21.51 7.77 8.19
N THR A 351 -21.09 7.80 6.91
CA THR A 351 -20.23 8.85 6.39
C THR A 351 -21.04 10.02 5.84
N HIS A 352 -20.41 11.20 5.77
CA HIS A 352 -21.04 12.39 5.19
C HIS A 352 -21.39 12.17 3.70
N VAL A 353 -22.49 12.73 3.21
CA VAL A 353 -23.02 12.51 1.84
C VAL A 353 -21.99 12.79 0.74
N LEU A 354 -21.10 13.76 0.92
CA LEU A 354 -19.98 14.07 0.01
C LEU A 354 -19.02 12.88 -0.22
N VAL A 355 -18.99 11.91 0.67
CA VAL A 355 -18.26 10.66 0.45
C VAL A 355 -18.98 9.86 -0.64
N GLY A 356 -20.31 9.73 -0.57
CA GLY A 356 -21.09 9.01 -1.59
C GLY A 356 -21.06 9.60 -3.01
N THR A 357 -20.64 10.86 -3.18
CA THR A 357 -20.57 11.51 -4.51
C THR A 357 -19.29 11.18 -5.28
N VAL A 358 -18.27 10.63 -4.63
CA VAL A 358 -16.99 10.28 -5.26
C VAL A 358 -17.08 8.87 -5.85
N GLN A 359 -16.91 8.75 -7.17
CA GLN A 359 -17.00 7.46 -7.87
C GLN A 359 -16.07 6.39 -7.28
N GLU A 360 -14.89 6.78 -6.81
CA GLU A 360 -13.92 5.86 -6.21
C GLU A 360 -14.40 5.17 -4.92
N TYR A 361 -15.44 5.70 -4.26
CA TYR A 361 -16.00 5.08 -3.06
C TYR A 361 -17.18 4.17 -3.34
N ALA A 362 -17.53 3.98 -4.61
CA ALA A 362 -18.46 2.94 -4.99
C ALA A 362 -17.94 1.56 -4.57
N SER A 363 -18.87 0.72 -4.12
CA SER A 363 -18.60 -0.67 -3.79
C SER A 363 -18.11 -1.43 -5.03
N ALA A 364 -17.18 -2.35 -4.84
CA ALA A 364 -16.65 -3.15 -5.94
C ALA A 364 -17.57 -4.34 -6.23
N SER A 365 -17.94 -4.50 -7.50
CA SER A 365 -18.64 -5.70 -7.97
C SER A 365 -17.66 -6.86 -8.19
N ALA A 366 -18.16 -8.10 -8.26
CA ALA A 366 -17.35 -9.26 -8.63
C ALA A 366 -16.64 -9.08 -9.99
N GLN A 367 -17.31 -8.43 -10.94
CA GLN A 367 -16.73 -8.11 -12.26
C GLN A 367 -15.52 -7.17 -12.12
N ASN A 368 -15.57 -6.19 -11.21
CA ASN A 368 -14.46 -5.27 -10.98
C ASN A 368 -13.23 -6.02 -10.46
N PHE A 369 -13.40 -7.02 -9.59
CA PHE A 369 -12.29 -7.86 -9.11
C PHE A 369 -11.67 -8.71 -10.22
N ILE A 370 -12.48 -9.31 -11.09
CA ILE A 370 -11.98 -10.10 -12.22
C ILE A 370 -11.23 -9.22 -13.22
N TRP A 371 -11.76 -8.04 -13.54
CA TRP A 371 -11.10 -7.11 -14.46
C TRP A 371 -9.79 -6.56 -13.89
N SER A 372 -9.81 -6.11 -12.63
CA SER A 372 -8.67 -5.45 -11.98
C SER A 372 -7.56 -6.40 -11.56
N SER A 373 -7.91 -7.62 -11.13
CA SER A 373 -6.98 -8.54 -10.45
C SER A 373 -6.93 -9.95 -11.06
N GLY A 374 -7.94 -10.36 -11.82
CA GLY A 374 -7.94 -11.57 -12.64
C GLY A 374 -7.71 -12.89 -11.90
N ALA A 375 -7.07 -13.84 -12.58
CA ALA A 375 -6.74 -15.16 -12.03
C ALA A 375 -5.95 -15.10 -10.71
N PRO A 376 -4.96 -14.19 -10.54
CA PRO A 376 -4.29 -14.00 -9.25
C PRO A 376 -5.26 -13.82 -8.06
N PHE A 377 -6.32 -13.04 -8.20
CA PHE A 377 -7.28 -12.84 -7.12
C PHE A 377 -7.98 -14.13 -6.70
N ILE A 378 -8.45 -14.93 -7.67
CA ILE A 378 -9.10 -16.21 -7.40
C ILE A 378 -8.15 -17.14 -6.64
N ILE A 379 -6.88 -17.21 -7.06
CA ILE A 379 -5.85 -17.97 -6.35
C ILE A 379 -5.63 -17.43 -4.95
N SER A 380 -5.57 -16.11 -4.74
CA SER A 380 -5.44 -15.51 -3.41
C SER A 380 -6.57 -15.91 -2.47
N LEU A 381 -7.81 -15.97 -2.95
CA LEU A 381 -8.97 -16.41 -2.16
C LEU A 381 -8.84 -17.89 -1.75
N LEU A 382 -8.41 -18.76 -2.67
CA LEU A 382 -8.16 -20.17 -2.36
C LEU A 382 -7.02 -20.32 -1.34
N MET A 383 -5.97 -19.50 -1.48
CA MET A 383 -4.83 -19.50 -0.57
C MET A 383 -5.18 -19.03 0.85
N LEU A 384 -6.31 -18.34 1.09
CA LEU A 384 -6.77 -18.02 2.46
C LEU A 384 -6.99 -19.30 3.30
N VAL A 385 -7.52 -20.37 2.69
CA VAL A 385 -7.69 -21.66 3.37
C VAL A 385 -6.32 -22.24 3.73
N TYR A 386 -5.36 -22.16 2.80
CA TYR A 386 -3.99 -22.61 3.04
C TYR A 386 -3.30 -21.79 4.15
N PHE A 387 -3.46 -20.46 4.16
CA PHE A 387 -2.94 -19.60 5.21
C PHE A 387 -3.58 -19.92 6.57
N ALA A 388 -4.88 -20.16 6.63
CA ALA A 388 -5.55 -20.60 7.86
C ALA A 388 -4.99 -21.95 8.35
N TYR A 389 -4.81 -22.93 7.47
CA TYR A 389 -4.16 -24.20 7.80
C TYR A 389 -2.74 -23.98 8.36
N ARG A 390 -1.93 -23.18 7.68
CA ARG A 390 -0.55 -22.87 8.10
C ARG A 390 -0.52 -22.12 9.43
N ALA A 391 -1.41 -21.16 9.63
CA ALA A 391 -1.53 -20.38 10.85
C ALA A 391 -1.94 -21.25 12.03
N PHE A 392 -3.06 -21.97 11.96
CA PHE A 392 -3.64 -22.64 13.13
C PHE A 392 -3.12 -24.05 13.35
N ILE A 393 -2.78 -24.79 12.27
CA ILE A 393 -2.27 -26.16 12.36
C ILE A 393 -0.75 -26.17 12.37
N LYS A 394 -0.09 -25.44 11.45
CA LYS A 394 1.39 -25.35 11.42
C LYS A 394 1.96 -24.24 12.30
N ARG A 395 1.12 -23.48 13.01
CA ARG A 395 1.52 -22.44 13.97
C ARG A 395 2.38 -21.33 13.34
N SER A 396 2.16 -21.03 12.06
CA SER A 396 2.89 -20.01 11.31
C SER A 396 2.26 -18.63 11.46
N VAL A 397 2.88 -17.78 12.29
CA VAL A 397 2.42 -16.40 12.53
C VAL A 397 2.55 -15.53 11.28
N LEU A 398 3.55 -15.78 10.43
CA LEU A 398 3.75 -15.04 9.19
C LEU A 398 2.73 -15.44 8.10
N ASP A 399 2.29 -16.70 8.05
CA ASP A 399 1.23 -17.09 7.12
C ASP A 399 -0.13 -16.50 7.58
N LEU A 400 -0.36 -16.36 8.89
CA LEU A 400 -1.51 -15.61 9.42
C LEU A 400 -1.50 -14.15 8.96
N PHE A 401 -0.35 -13.48 9.07
CA PHE A 401 -0.18 -12.09 8.64
C PHE A 401 -0.59 -11.87 7.17
N ILE A 402 -0.05 -12.69 6.27
CA ILE A 402 -0.36 -12.59 4.84
C ILE A 402 -1.84 -12.89 4.58
N GLY A 403 -2.42 -13.88 5.27
CA GLY A 403 -3.84 -14.17 5.18
C GLY A 403 -4.71 -12.98 5.63
N LEU A 404 -4.34 -12.32 6.73
CA LEU A 404 -5.03 -11.12 7.22
C LEU A 404 -4.88 -9.94 6.26
N MET A 405 -3.71 -9.72 5.67
CA MET A 405 -3.50 -8.71 4.63
C MET A 405 -4.44 -8.92 3.44
N VAL A 406 -4.53 -10.15 2.91
CA VAL A 406 -5.43 -10.48 1.80
C VAL A 406 -6.90 -10.27 2.19
N LEU A 407 -7.29 -10.73 3.39
CA LEU A 407 -8.66 -10.60 3.88
C LEU A 407 -9.07 -9.13 4.06
N LEU A 408 -8.24 -8.34 4.75
CA LEU A 408 -8.51 -6.92 5.00
C LEU A 408 -8.52 -6.11 3.71
N ALA A 409 -7.56 -6.33 2.81
CA ALA A 409 -7.52 -5.64 1.52
C ALA A 409 -8.75 -5.96 0.67
N THR A 410 -9.17 -7.23 0.64
CA THR A 410 -10.35 -7.67 -0.11
C THR A 410 -11.62 -7.08 0.47
N TYR A 411 -11.77 -7.11 1.80
CA TYR A 411 -12.93 -6.55 2.48
C TYR A 411 -13.05 -5.04 2.28
N ALA A 412 -11.95 -4.30 2.50
CA ALA A 412 -11.90 -2.86 2.25
C ALA A 412 -12.23 -2.50 0.79
N THR A 413 -11.73 -3.29 -0.17
CA THR A 413 -11.98 -3.06 -1.60
C THR A 413 -13.42 -3.39 -2.00
N THR A 414 -14.04 -4.39 -1.39
CA THR A 414 -15.45 -4.73 -1.62
C THR A 414 -16.34 -3.54 -1.27
N ASN A 415 -16.04 -2.87 -0.16
CA ASN A 415 -16.79 -1.70 0.28
C ASN A 415 -16.43 -0.43 -0.52
N VAL A 416 -15.16 -0.26 -0.89
CA VAL A 416 -14.62 0.97 -1.50
C VAL A 416 -13.59 0.62 -2.58
N SER A 417 -13.95 0.81 -3.85
CA SER A 417 -13.09 0.48 -5.02
C SER A 417 -11.74 1.21 -5.02
N TYR A 418 -11.62 2.33 -4.30
CA TYR A 418 -10.38 3.04 -4.02
C TYR A 418 -9.19 2.15 -3.60
N PHE A 419 -9.42 1.01 -2.96
CA PHE A 419 -8.37 0.12 -2.46
C PHE A 419 -7.86 -0.93 -3.47
N PHE A 420 -8.41 -1.01 -4.68
CA PHE A 420 -7.92 -1.93 -5.73
C PHE A 420 -6.41 -1.91 -5.96
N PRO A 421 -5.74 -0.74 -6.05
CA PRO A 421 -4.30 -0.70 -6.26
C PRO A 421 -3.50 -1.34 -5.11
N TYR A 422 -3.90 -1.10 -3.85
CA TYR A 422 -3.32 -1.74 -2.68
C TYR A 422 -3.57 -3.25 -2.70
N LEU A 423 -4.82 -3.66 -2.95
CA LEU A 423 -5.20 -5.06 -3.10
C LEU A 423 -4.36 -5.76 -4.17
N ASN A 424 -4.16 -5.16 -5.34
CA ASN A 424 -3.39 -5.73 -6.45
C ASN A 424 -1.94 -6.03 -6.04
N CYS A 425 -1.32 -5.15 -5.27
CA CYS A 425 0.02 -5.38 -4.72
C CYS A 425 0.03 -6.48 -3.65
N VAL A 426 -0.98 -6.56 -2.78
CA VAL A 426 -1.14 -7.65 -1.79
C VAL A 426 -1.36 -9.00 -2.48
N ILE A 427 -2.18 -9.03 -3.52
CA ILE A 427 -2.42 -10.21 -4.36
C ILE A 427 -1.10 -10.66 -4.95
N ALA A 428 -0.28 -9.76 -5.51
CA ALA A 428 1.02 -10.11 -6.07
C ALA A 428 1.96 -10.79 -5.06
N ILE A 429 1.97 -10.35 -3.79
CA ILE A 429 2.70 -11.06 -2.71
C ILE A 429 2.12 -12.46 -2.51
N SER A 430 0.79 -12.56 -2.35
CA SER A 430 0.15 -13.86 -2.06
C SER A 430 0.35 -14.91 -3.16
N GLN A 431 0.57 -14.50 -4.42
CA GLN A 431 0.86 -15.44 -5.52
C GLN A 431 2.15 -16.23 -5.30
N GLY A 432 3.14 -15.64 -4.62
CA GLY A 432 4.37 -16.34 -4.26
C GLY A 432 4.09 -17.56 -3.40
N SER A 433 3.08 -17.51 -2.52
CA SER A 433 2.70 -18.65 -1.69
C SER A 433 2.16 -19.83 -2.51
N PHE A 434 1.41 -19.57 -3.58
CA PHE A 434 0.88 -20.61 -4.47
C PHE A 434 2.03 -21.29 -5.24
N ILE A 435 2.97 -20.50 -5.77
CA ILE A 435 4.17 -21.03 -6.41
C ILE A 435 5.01 -21.84 -5.41
N ALA A 436 5.18 -21.34 -4.19
CA ALA A 436 5.92 -22.02 -3.13
C ALA A 436 5.31 -23.36 -2.73
N LEU A 437 3.98 -23.48 -2.80
CA LEU A 437 3.26 -24.72 -2.56
C LEU A 437 3.59 -25.78 -3.63
N LEU A 438 3.72 -25.38 -4.89
CA LEU A 438 3.92 -26.30 -6.03
C LEU A 438 5.38 -26.70 -6.24
N VAL A 439 6.34 -25.79 -6.03
CA VAL A 439 7.77 -26.00 -6.33
C VAL A 439 8.37 -27.27 -5.73
N PRO A 440 8.12 -27.64 -4.46
CA PRO A 440 8.69 -28.86 -3.87
C PRO A 440 8.31 -30.15 -4.59
N TYR A 441 7.14 -30.18 -5.24
CA TYR A 441 6.62 -31.37 -5.93
C TYR A 441 7.19 -31.53 -7.33
N LEU A 442 7.66 -30.45 -7.97
CA LEU A 442 8.30 -30.49 -9.30
C LEU A 442 9.58 -31.33 -9.33
N SER A 443 10.28 -31.43 -8.19
CA SER A 443 11.55 -32.18 -8.09
C SER A 443 11.35 -33.63 -7.60
N ARG A 444 10.12 -34.06 -7.28
CA ARG A 444 9.86 -35.40 -6.74
C ARG A 444 9.76 -36.44 -7.86
N LYS A 445 10.91 -37.00 -8.26
CA LYS A 445 10.97 -38.10 -9.25
C LYS A 445 10.20 -39.37 -8.86
N LYS A 446 9.91 -39.58 -7.57
CA LYS A 446 9.23 -40.78 -7.06
C LYS A 446 7.71 -40.75 -7.17
N ASP A 447 7.11 -39.57 -7.37
CA ASP A 447 5.66 -39.42 -7.51
C ASP A 447 5.37 -38.58 -8.76
N LEU A 448 5.40 -39.26 -9.90
CA LEU A 448 5.26 -38.63 -11.22
C LEU A 448 3.90 -37.93 -11.35
N VAL A 449 2.83 -38.49 -10.76
CA VAL A 449 1.48 -37.92 -10.83
C VAL A 449 1.45 -36.56 -10.13
N LEU A 450 1.96 -36.46 -8.91
CA LEU A 450 2.02 -35.18 -8.19
C LEU A 450 2.96 -34.17 -8.88
N ALA A 451 4.08 -34.64 -9.44
CA ALA A 451 5.00 -33.77 -10.16
C ALA A 451 4.36 -33.18 -11.43
N LEU A 452 3.67 -34.02 -12.23
CA LEU A 452 2.94 -33.60 -13.41
C LEU A 452 1.78 -32.66 -13.06
N LEU A 453 0.97 -33.00 -12.04
CA LEU A 453 -0.12 -32.14 -11.58
C LEU A 453 0.39 -30.76 -11.15
N SER A 454 1.47 -30.72 -10.37
CA SER A 454 2.06 -29.46 -9.90
C SER A 454 2.62 -28.63 -11.07
N ALA A 455 3.25 -29.28 -12.05
CA ALA A 455 3.72 -28.61 -13.26
C ALA A 455 2.56 -28.06 -14.09
N SER A 456 1.51 -28.85 -14.31
CA SER A 456 0.32 -28.45 -15.05
C SER A 456 -0.40 -27.27 -14.39
N LEU A 457 -0.59 -27.30 -13.07
CA LEU A 457 -1.20 -26.20 -12.32
C LEU A 457 -0.36 -24.92 -12.40
N MET A 458 0.96 -25.03 -12.26
CA MET A 458 1.87 -23.89 -12.37
C MET A 458 1.85 -23.30 -13.78
N ILE A 459 1.91 -24.13 -14.83
CA ILE A 459 1.86 -23.69 -16.22
C ILE A 459 0.50 -23.04 -16.53
N ALA A 460 -0.61 -23.66 -16.13
CA ALA A 460 -1.95 -23.11 -16.35
C ALA A 460 -2.13 -21.76 -15.64
N TYR A 461 -1.64 -21.64 -14.40
CA TYR A 461 -1.67 -20.38 -13.66
C TYR A 461 -0.83 -19.28 -14.33
N LEU A 462 0.40 -19.58 -14.74
CA LEU A 462 1.26 -18.61 -15.41
C LEU A 462 0.66 -18.20 -16.76
N PHE A 463 0.15 -19.17 -17.54
CA PHE A 463 -0.51 -18.90 -18.81
C PHE A 463 -1.73 -17.99 -18.66
N THR A 464 -2.63 -18.31 -17.72
CA THR A 464 -3.84 -17.49 -17.49
C THR A 464 -3.52 -16.10 -16.96
N THR A 465 -2.51 -15.97 -16.09
CA THR A 465 -2.06 -14.67 -15.57
C THR A 465 -1.43 -13.81 -16.67
N LEU A 466 -0.58 -14.40 -17.52
CA LEU A 466 0.01 -13.69 -18.66
C LEU A 466 -1.05 -13.33 -19.71
N LEU A 467 -2.00 -14.23 -19.97
CA LEU A 467 -3.11 -13.97 -20.88
C LEU A 467 -3.97 -12.80 -20.38
N GLN A 468 -4.32 -12.76 -19.09
CA GLN A 468 -5.00 -11.64 -18.46
C GLN A 468 -4.18 -10.34 -18.59
N GLY A 469 -2.86 -10.43 -18.35
CA GLY A 469 -1.96 -9.29 -18.50
C GLY A 469 -1.98 -8.70 -19.91
N VAL A 470 -1.87 -9.55 -20.93
CA VAL A 470 -1.83 -9.11 -22.34
C VAL A 470 -3.20 -8.63 -22.83
N THR A 471 -4.29 -9.25 -22.39
CA THR A 471 -5.64 -8.97 -22.92
C THR A 471 -6.41 -7.90 -22.17
N VAL A 472 -6.08 -7.65 -20.90
CA VAL A 472 -6.82 -6.71 -20.03
C VAL A 472 -5.91 -5.62 -19.49
N TRP A 473 -4.84 -5.98 -18.76
CA TRP A 473 -4.05 -4.98 -18.03
C TRP A 473 -3.17 -4.11 -18.93
N VAL A 474 -2.49 -4.68 -19.91
CA VAL A 474 -1.67 -3.93 -20.87
C VAL A 474 -2.53 -2.96 -21.71
N PRO A 475 -3.69 -3.37 -22.27
CA PRO A 475 -4.62 -2.44 -22.89
C PRO A 475 -5.11 -1.35 -21.94
N ALA A 476 -5.38 -1.66 -20.67
CA ALA A 476 -5.78 -0.68 -19.68
C ALA A 476 -4.70 0.39 -19.46
N TYR A 477 -3.42 0.00 -19.42
CA TYR A 477 -2.28 0.94 -19.37
C TYR A 477 -2.18 1.80 -20.64
N ARG A 478 -2.30 1.19 -21.82
CA ARG A 478 -2.24 1.88 -23.12
C ARG A 478 -3.31 2.95 -23.29
N ALA A 479 -4.48 2.71 -22.73
CA ALA A 479 -5.62 3.63 -22.81
C ALA A 479 -5.49 4.84 -21.87
N GLN A 480 -4.46 4.92 -21.01
CA GLN A 480 -4.32 6.01 -20.06
C GLN A 480 -3.75 7.25 -20.73
N THR A 481 -4.53 8.32 -20.77
CA THR A 481 -4.12 9.65 -21.26
C THR A 481 -4.26 10.64 -20.11
N PRO A 482 -3.38 11.66 -19.98
CA PRO A 482 -3.59 12.75 -19.02
C PRO A 482 -5.00 13.33 -19.16
N MET A 483 -5.79 13.26 -18.09
CA MET A 483 -7.22 13.62 -18.10
C MET A 483 -7.50 15.03 -18.68
N ILE A 484 -6.59 15.98 -18.49
CA ILE A 484 -6.75 17.34 -19.02
C ILE A 484 -6.74 17.39 -20.55
N LEU A 485 -6.08 16.42 -21.22
CA LEU A 485 -5.96 16.36 -22.68
C LEU A 485 -7.21 15.83 -23.38
N ASP A 486 -8.02 15.01 -22.72
CA ASP A 486 -9.28 14.52 -23.28
C ASP A 486 -10.51 15.16 -22.61
N SER A 487 -10.28 16.24 -21.87
CA SER A 487 -11.29 16.96 -21.10
C SER A 487 -12.05 16.11 -20.08
N GLY A 488 -11.47 15.00 -19.61
CA GLY A 488 -12.11 14.07 -18.70
C GLY A 488 -13.19 13.20 -19.34
N LEU A 489 -13.27 13.17 -20.68
CA LEU A 489 -14.28 12.39 -21.40
C LEU A 489 -13.92 10.90 -21.48
N GLY A 490 -12.66 10.52 -21.21
CA GLY A 490 -12.20 9.13 -21.29
C GLY A 490 -12.20 8.57 -22.72
N VAL A 491 -12.20 9.44 -23.73
CA VAL A 491 -12.26 9.06 -25.15
C VAL A 491 -10.88 8.82 -25.75
N GLY A 492 -9.80 9.14 -25.02
CA GLY A 492 -8.42 8.96 -25.48
C GLY A 492 -8.09 9.78 -26.73
N LYS A 493 -8.86 10.86 -26.99
CA LYS A 493 -8.64 11.80 -28.08
C LYS A 493 -8.22 13.15 -27.51
N ASN A 494 -7.36 13.86 -28.22
CA ASN A 494 -7.04 15.23 -27.88
C ASN A 494 -8.30 16.11 -28.03
N VAL A 495 -8.81 16.60 -26.90
CA VAL A 495 -9.91 17.54 -26.78
C VAL A 495 -9.41 18.63 -25.84
N PRO A 496 -8.67 19.64 -26.35
CA PRO A 496 -7.93 20.60 -25.52
C PRO A 496 -8.83 21.68 -24.89
N ALA A 497 -10.15 21.48 -24.83
CA ALA A 497 -11.10 22.49 -24.38
C ALA A 497 -10.76 23.06 -23.00
N TRP A 498 -10.29 22.22 -22.07
CA TRP A 498 -9.80 22.69 -20.77
C TRP A 498 -8.51 23.49 -20.87
N LEU A 499 -7.53 23.05 -21.65
CA LEU A 499 -6.29 23.81 -21.85
C LEU A 499 -6.56 25.19 -22.46
N ASP A 500 -7.36 25.24 -23.52
CA ASP A 500 -7.74 26.48 -24.20
C ASP A 500 -8.51 27.42 -23.24
N THR A 501 -9.40 26.87 -22.41
CA THR A 501 -10.16 27.63 -21.42
C THR A 501 -9.27 28.20 -20.32
N LEU A 502 -8.36 27.39 -19.76
CA LEU A 502 -7.43 27.82 -18.72
C LEU A 502 -6.44 28.87 -19.25
N GLU A 503 -5.98 28.72 -20.49
CA GLU A 503 -5.14 29.70 -21.16
C GLU A 503 -5.91 31.02 -21.40
N TRP A 504 -7.15 30.94 -21.88
CA TRP A 504 -7.98 32.12 -22.06
C TRP A 504 -8.20 32.86 -20.74
N ILE A 505 -8.56 32.14 -19.67
CA ILE A 505 -8.75 32.70 -18.33
C ILE A 505 -7.47 33.42 -17.89
N ARG A 506 -6.32 32.74 -17.97
CA ARG A 506 -5.02 33.27 -17.55
C ARG A 506 -4.64 34.57 -18.28
N ASN A 507 -4.98 34.66 -19.57
CA ASN A 507 -4.55 35.78 -20.43
C ASN A 507 -5.59 36.91 -20.54
N ASN A 508 -6.87 36.65 -20.23
CA ASN A 508 -7.97 37.59 -20.48
C ASN A 508 -8.73 38.02 -19.22
N THR A 509 -8.31 37.58 -18.03
CA THR A 509 -8.91 38.00 -16.75
C THR A 509 -7.90 38.75 -15.87
N PRO A 510 -8.34 39.70 -15.03
CA PRO A 510 -7.48 40.31 -14.00
C PRO A 510 -6.86 39.26 -13.07
N LYS A 511 -5.64 39.52 -12.57
CA LYS A 511 -4.89 38.59 -11.70
C LYS A 511 -5.59 38.25 -10.38
N ASP A 512 -6.47 39.13 -9.91
CA ASP A 512 -7.24 39.03 -8.68
C ASP A 512 -8.68 38.53 -8.91
N SER A 513 -8.98 38.04 -10.12
CA SER A 513 -10.29 37.46 -10.44
C SER A 513 -10.57 36.23 -9.58
N VAL A 514 -11.77 36.16 -9.02
CA VAL A 514 -12.26 34.98 -8.30
C VAL A 514 -13.15 34.17 -9.23
N ILE A 515 -12.75 32.93 -9.49
CA ILE A 515 -13.49 32.00 -10.36
C ILE A 515 -14.26 31.03 -9.49
N ILE A 516 -15.58 30.95 -9.70
CA ILE A 516 -16.46 30.01 -9.02
C ILE A 516 -16.74 28.85 -9.97
N SER A 517 -16.34 27.66 -9.58
CA SER A 517 -16.58 26.43 -10.32
C SER A 517 -17.20 25.35 -9.44
N TRP A 518 -17.56 24.24 -10.06
CA TRP A 518 -17.75 23.01 -9.30
C TRP A 518 -16.42 22.55 -8.67
N TRP A 519 -16.50 21.86 -7.53
CA TRP A 519 -15.35 21.57 -6.67
C TRP A 519 -14.32 20.62 -7.32
N ASP A 520 -14.76 19.74 -8.23
CA ASP A 520 -13.88 18.79 -8.92
C ASP A 520 -12.74 19.50 -9.66
N TYR A 521 -13.02 20.63 -10.31
CA TYR A 521 -12.08 21.32 -11.19
C TYR A 521 -11.19 22.34 -10.48
N GLY A 522 -11.35 22.53 -9.17
CA GLY A 522 -10.69 23.61 -8.42
C GLY A 522 -9.17 23.48 -8.25
N TYR A 523 -8.55 22.38 -8.70
CA TYR A 523 -7.09 22.26 -8.77
C TYR A 523 -6.53 22.48 -10.17
N TRP A 524 -7.36 22.37 -11.21
CA TRP A 524 -6.97 22.73 -12.57
C TRP A 524 -7.04 24.24 -12.78
N LEU A 525 -8.09 24.88 -12.24
CA LEU A 525 -8.19 26.33 -12.07
C LEU A 525 -7.20 26.80 -11.00
#